data_AF-A0A8B5Y2P3-F1
#
_entry.id   AF-A0A8B5Y2P3-F1
#
_cell.length_a   1.000
_cell.length_b   1.000
_cell.length_c   1.000
_cell.angle_alpha   90.00
_cell.angle_beta   90.00
_cell.angle_gamma   90.00
#
_symmetry.space_group_name_H-M   'P 1'
#
loop_
_entity.id
_entity.type
_entity.pdbx_description
1 polymer ?
#
loop_
_entity_poly.entity_id
_entity_poly.type
_entity_poly.pdbx_seq_one_letter_code
_entity_poly.pdbx_strand_id
1 'polypeptide(L)'
;MTYCRLYGKRPGICKKHIDELKEIGVPAPPQVPMIYDLSTNLITTNRSFSVIQESSSGEAEVVNMKIEGKWYLELGSDHTDRGLEKVSIQKFKQVCSNPISTQFWSLDDVKDRWDDIEMRSWMIVDGLKKEYETGKLGEFLHPKELLKIIEELGYDCVLRNITD
;
A
#
# COMPACT_ATOMS: atom_id res chain seq x y z
N MET A 1 5.69 11.39 7.49
CA MET A 1 5.13 10.84 6.24
C MET A 1 4.27 9.66 6.64
N THR A 2 2.95 9.82 6.60
CA THR A 2 2.01 8.73 6.87
C THR A 2 1.89 7.90 5.61
N TYR A 3 2.44 6.68 5.61
CA TYR A 3 2.21 5.72 4.52
C TYR A 3 0.90 4.98 4.82
N CYS A 4 -0.16 5.38 4.12
CA CYS A 4 -1.44 4.67 4.19
C CYS A 4 -1.56 3.73 3.00
N ARG A 5 -1.56 2.42 3.27
CA ARG A 5 -1.94 1.41 2.27
C ARG A 5 -3.43 1.53 1.96
N LEU A 6 -3.76 1.71 0.69
CA LEU A 6 -5.13 1.63 0.21
C LEU A 6 -5.51 0.16 0.08
N TYR A 7 -6.31 -0.37 1.00
CA TYR A 7 -6.92 -1.68 0.74
C TYR A 7 -7.99 -1.53 -0.35
N GLY A 8 -7.96 -2.47 -1.29
CA GLY A 8 -9.00 -2.69 -2.28
C GLY A 8 -10.41 -2.59 -1.67
N LYS A 9 -11.29 -1.83 -2.31
CA LYS A 9 -12.75 -1.79 -2.15
C LYS A 9 -13.46 -3.12 -2.40
N ARG A 10 -12.74 -4.24 -2.58
CA ARG A 10 -13.36 -5.53 -2.95
C ARG A 10 -13.85 -6.25 -1.69
N PRO A 11 -15.16 -6.17 -1.35
CA PRO A 11 -15.73 -6.97 -0.27
C PRO A 11 -15.49 -8.47 -0.47
N GLY A 12 -15.28 -8.94 -1.71
CA GLY A 12 -14.92 -10.35 -2.00
C GLY A 12 -13.49 -10.73 -1.61
N ILE A 13 -12.49 -9.88 -1.82
CA ILE A 13 -11.08 -10.16 -1.46
C ILE A 13 -10.86 -9.98 0.03
N CYS A 14 -11.43 -8.91 0.61
CA CYS A 14 -11.36 -8.70 2.05
C CYS A 14 -12.10 -9.81 2.81
N LYS A 15 -13.29 -10.23 2.35
CA LYS A 15 -14.01 -11.34 2.96
C LYS A 15 -13.30 -12.68 2.76
N LYS A 16 -12.81 -12.98 1.56
CA LYS A 16 -12.03 -14.20 1.29
C LYS A 16 -10.76 -14.25 2.13
N HIS A 17 -10.03 -13.15 2.25
CA HIS A 17 -8.85 -13.05 3.10
C HIS A 17 -9.21 -13.15 4.60
N ILE A 18 -10.30 -12.53 5.04
CA ILE A 18 -10.82 -12.70 6.42
C ILE A 18 -11.23 -14.14 6.68
N ASP A 19 -11.82 -14.83 5.70
CA ASP A 19 -12.23 -16.23 5.81
C ASP A 19 -11.00 -17.16 5.78
N GLU A 20 -9.99 -16.90 4.95
CA GLU A 20 -8.67 -17.58 4.97
C GLU A 20 -7.96 -17.38 6.33
N LEU A 21 -7.99 -16.15 6.88
CA LEU A 21 -7.44 -15.84 8.20
C LEU A 21 -8.16 -16.62 9.31
N LYS A 22 -9.50 -16.74 9.23
CA LYS A 22 -10.27 -17.56 10.17
C LYS A 22 -9.92 -19.04 10.08
N GLU A 23 -9.71 -19.58 8.87
CA GLU A 23 -9.31 -20.98 8.67
C GLU A 23 -7.97 -21.31 9.35
N ILE A 24 -7.05 -20.34 9.41
CA ILE A 24 -5.76 -20.49 10.10
C ILE A 24 -5.77 -20.00 11.56
N GLY A 25 -6.96 -19.70 12.12
CA GLY A 25 -7.14 -19.33 13.53
C GLY A 25 -6.72 -17.89 13.87
N VAL A 26 -6.56 -17.03 12.86
CA VAL A 26 -6.26 -15.60 13.06
C VAL A 26 -7.57 -14.82 13.22
N PRO A 27 -7.73 -13.99 14.26
CA PRO A 27 -8.94 -13.21 14.49
C PRO A 27 -9.18 -12.20 13.35
N ALA A 28 -10.46 -11.92 13.08
CA ALA A 28 -10.85 -10.91 12.10
C ALA A 28 -10.28 -9.52 12.48
N PRO A 29 -9.92 -8.69 11.49
CA PRO A 29 -9.39 -7.36 11.75
C PRO A 29 -10.43 -6.48 12.46
N PRO A 30 -10.02 -5.64 13.42
CA PRO A 30 -10.92 -4.76 14.17
C PRO A 30 -11.54 -3.64 13.32
N GLN A 31 -10.93 -3.30 12.18
CA GLN A 31 -11.39 -2.27 11.26
C GLN A 31 -11.08 -2.66 9.81
N VAL A 32 -11.92 -2.23 8.87
CA VAL A 32 -11.66 -2.32 7.43
C VAL A 32 -11.84 -0.93 6.82
N PRO A 33 -10.83 -0.37 6.13
CA PRO A 33 -9.48 -0.90 5.94
C PRO A 33 -8.67 -0.92 7.25
N MET A 34 -7.71 -1.83 7.34
CA MET A 34 -6.71 -1.81 8.42
C MET A 34 -5.62 -0.78 8.09
N ILE A 35 -5.24 0.06 9.05
CA ILE A 35 -4.11 0.98 8.88
C ILE A 35 -2.89 0.43 9.61
N TYR A 36 -1.72 0.52 8.99
CA TYR A 36 -0.46 0.02 9.52
C TYR A 36 0.58 1.13 9.47
N ASP A 37 1.29 1.33 10.58
CA ASP A 37 2.42 2.25 10.63
C ASP A 37 3.67 1.57 10.07
N LEU A 38 4.30 2.23 9.10
CA LEU A 38 5.61 1.81 8.57
C LEU A 38 6.69 2.80 8.98
N SER A 39 7.89 2.30 9.23
CA SER A 39 9.06 3.16 9.37
C SER A 39 9.33 3.90 8.07
N THR A 40 9.62 5.20 8.16
CA THR A 40 10.01 6.03 7.00
C THR A 40 11.30 5.54 6.34
N ASN A 41 12.14 4.79 7.07
CA ASN A 41 13.37 4.20 6.54
C ASN A 41 13.12 3.07 5.53
N LEU A 42 11.89 2.56 5.47
CA LEU A 42 11.50 1.54 4.48
C LEU A 42 11.16 2.17 3.13
N ILE A 43 10.92 3.47 3.08
CA ILE A 43 10.52 4.17 1.86
C ILE A 43 11.77 4.48 1.04
N THR A 44 11.73 4.17 -0.25
CA THR A 44 12.88 4.40 -1.14
C THR A 44 12.43 4.82 -2.53
N THR A 45 13.26 5.58 -3.23
CA THR A 45 13.09 5.87 -4.67
C THR A 45 14.14 5.12 -5.51
N ASN A 46 14.88 4.19 -4.89
CA ASN A 46 15.90 3.40 -5.57
C ASN A 46 15.25 2.45 -6.59
N ARG A 47 15.89 2.29 -7.75
CA ARG A 47 15.42 1.39 -8.81
C ARG A 47 15.59 -0.10 -8.48
N SER A 48 16.39 -0.42 -7.46
CA SER A 48 16.66 -1.77 -6.99
C SER A 48 17.03 -1.75 -5.52
N PHE A 49 16.65 -2.80 -4.80
CA PHE A 49 17.01 -3.03 -3.40
C PHE A 49 17.17 -4.53 -3.16
N SER A 50 17.90 -4.88 -2.10
CA SER A 50 18.13 -6.27 -1.73
C SER A 50 16.96 -6.82 -0.90
N VAL A 51 16.63 -8.08 -1.11
CA VAL A 51 15.65 -8.84 -0.33
C VAL A 51 16.34 -10.05 0.30
N ILE A 52 15.82 -10.51 1.44
CA ILE A 52 16.42 -11.63 2.19
C ILE A 52 16.16 -12.96 1.48
N GLN A 53 15.00 -13.12 0.85
CA GLN A 53 14.57 -14.36 0.23
C GLN A 53 13.82 -14.14 -1.08
N GLU A 54 13.91 -15.13 -1.97
CA GLU A 54 13.26 -15.13 -3.29
C GLU A 54 11.73 -15.16 -3.21
N SER A 55 11.17 -15.59 -2.07
CA SER A 55 9.73 -15.64 -1.83
C SER A 55 9.10 -14.26 -1.60
N SER A 56 9.89 -13.18 -1.59
CA SER A 56 9.35 -11.83 -1.52
C SER A 56 8.70 -11.40 -2.83
N SER A 57 7.68 -10.57 -2.76
CA SER A 57 6.95 -10.09 -3.94
C SER A 57 6.53 -8.63 -3.77
N GLY A 58 6.57 -7.86 -4.86
CA GLY A 58 5.93 -6.56 -4.93
C GLY A 58 4.41 -6.69 -5.07
N GLU A 59 3.69 -5.65 -4.66
CA GLU A 59 2.28 -5.43 -4.97
C GLU A 59 2.16 -3.97 -5.40
N ALA A 60 1.71 -3.71 -6.62
CA ALA A 60 1.55 -2.34 -7.10
C ALA A 60 0.41 -1.66 -6.31
N GLU A 61 0.72 -0.48 -5.77
CA GLU A 61 -0.16 0.24 -4.87
C GLU A 61 -0.14 1.73 -5.19
N VAL A 62 -1.22 2.40 -4.78
CA VAL A 62 -1.32 3.85 -4.88
C VAL A 62 -0.95 4.47 -3.54
N VAL A 63 -0.03 5.42 -3.57
CA VAL A 63 0.47 6.10 -2.38
C VAL A 63 -0.09 7.51 -2.34
N ASN A 64 -0.64 7.90 -1.19
CA ASN A 64 -1.13 9.25 -0.94
C ASN A 64 -0.14 10.01 -0.05
N MET A 65 0.26 11.21 -0.48
CA MET A 65 1.19 12.06 0.26
C MET A 65 0.59 13.43 0.51
N LYS A 66 0.69 13.93 1.75
CA LYS A 66 0.30 15.31 2.09
C LYS A 66 1.55 16.18 2.13
N ILE A 67 1.64 17.13 1.20
CA ILE A 67 2.74 18.10 1.09
C ILE A 67 2.14 19.50 1.22
N GLU A 68 2.59 20.27 2.22
CA GLU A 68 2.12 21.64 2.45
C GLU A 68 0.58 21.76 2.49
N GLY A 69 -0.09 20.77 3.10
CA GLY A 69 -1.54 20.74 3.23
C GLY A 69 -2.31 20.25 2.00
N LYS A 70 -1.63 19.98 0.88
CA LYS A 70 -2.24 19.43 -0.34
C LYS A 70 -1.95 17.94 -0.48
N TRP A 71 -2.92 17.20 -1.01
CA TRP A 71 -2.78 15.77 -1.24
C TRP A 71 -2.32 15.49 -2.67
N TYR A 72 -1.34 14.60 -2.76
CA TYR A 72 -0.76 14.10 -4.00
C TYR A 72 -0.88 12.58 -4.05
N LEU A 73 -0.91 12.06 -5.26
CA LEU A 73 -0.93 10.66 -5.61
C LEU A 73 0.39 10.28 -6.27
N GLU A 74 0.89 9.10 -5.97
CA GLU A 74 1.97 8.45 -6.71
C GLU A 74 1.77 6.94 -6.74
N LEU A 75 2.64 6.24 -7.47
CA LEU A 75 2.69 4.77 -7.47
C LEU A 75 3.79 4.28 -6.54
N GLY A 76 3.55 3.14 -5.90
CA GLY A 76 4.55 2.43 -5.12
C GLY A 76 4.39 0.93 -5.22
N SER A 77 5.28 0.21 -4.54
CA SER A 77 5.14 -1.23 -4.33
C SER A 77 5.16 -1.55 -2.85
N ASP A 78 4.12 -2.22 -2.35
CA ASP A 78 4.12 -2.84 -1.00
C ASP A 78 4.86 -4.18 -1.07
N HIS A 79 6.19 -4.09 -1.16
CA HIS A 79 7.01 -5.29 -1.27
C HIS A 79 6.95 -6.06 0.03
N THR A 80 6.54 -7.31 -0.05
CA THR A 80 6.21 -8.14 1.12
C THR A 80 7.09 -9.38 1.15
N ASP A 81 7.62 -9.69 2.34
CA ASP A 81 8.22 -10.99 2.62
C ASP A 81 7.10 -12.01 2.93
N ARG A 82 6.78 -12.87 1.96
CA ARG A 82 5.70 -13.86 2.08
C ARG A 82 6.00 -14.97 3.10
N GLY A 83 7.27 -15.24 3.38
CA GLY A 83 7.66 -16.19 4.41
C GLY A 83 7.31 -15.66 5.79
N LEU A 84 7.64 -14.39 6.05
CA LEU A 84 7.39 -13.72 7.32
C LEU A 84 5.93 -13.34 7.52
N GLU A 85 5.20 -13.04 6.45
CA GLU A 85 3.76 -12.76 6.47
C GLU A 85 2.97 -13.89 7.15
N LYS A 86 3.33 -15.14 6.87
CA LYS A 86 2.73 -16.34 7.49
C LYS A 86 2.99 -16.45 8.99
N VAL A 87 4.05 -15.83 9.49
CA VAL A 87 4.47 -15.91 10.89
C VAL A 87 3.94 -14.73 11.70
N SER A 88 3.87 -13.54 11.11
CA SER A 88 3.39 -12.34 11.79
C SER A 88 2.96 -11.24 10.84
N ILE A 89 1.67 -10.91 10.90
CA ILE A 89 1.00 -9.84 10.12
C ILE A 89 1.64 -8.46 10.33
N GLN A 90 2.21 -8.19 11.51
CA GLN A 90 2.81 -6.89 11.81
C GLN A 90 4.28 -6.82 11.39
N LYS A 91 5.04 -7.91 11.58
CA LYS A 91 6.49 -7.90 11.38
C LYS A 91 6.88 -7.94 9.92
N PHE A 92 6.10 -8.61 9.06
CA PHE A 92 6.45 -8.73 7.64
C PHE A 92 6.58 -7.37 6.95
N LYS A 93 5.76 -6.41 7.38
CA LYS A 93 5.73 -5.04 6.84
C LYS A 93 6.94 -4.19 7.22
N GLN A 94 7.80 -4.67 8.12
CA GLN A 94 8.96 -3.92 8.61
C GLN A 94 10.29 -4.37 8.00
N VAL A 95 10.28 -5.36 7.10
CA VAL A 95 11.50 -6.01 6.59
C VAL A 95 11.87 -5.56 5.18
N CYS A 96 10.88 -5.42 4.31
CA CYS A 96 11.11 -5.04 2.92
C CYS A 96 10.99 -3.53 2.70
N SER A 97 11.82 -3.01 1.81
CA SER A 97 11.68 -1.64 1.34
C SER A 97 10.43 -1.50 0.45
N ASN A 98 9.77 -0.35 0.55
CA ASN A 98 8.62 0.06 -0.23
C ASN A 98 9.08 1.11 -1.24
N PRO A 99 9.43 0.72 -2.49
CA PRO A 99 9.82 1.68 -3.50
C PRO A 99 8.61 2.52 -3.92
N ILE A 100 8.82 3.83 -4.06
CA ILE A 100 7.84 4.78 -4.58
C ILE A 100 8.38 5.46 -5.83
N SER A 101 7.44 5.92 -6.67
CA SER A 101 7.73 6.71 -7.86
C SER A 101 8.37 8.05 -7.49
N THR A 102 8.96 8.72 -8.48
CA THR A 102 9.35 10.13 -8.36
C THR A 102 8.38 11.06 -9.11
N GLN A 103 7.27 10.49 -9.61
CA GLN A 103 6.21 11.20 -10.30
C GLN A 103 4.98 11.30 -9.41
N PHE A 104 4.51 12.52 -9.24
CA PHE A 104 3.39 12.87 -8.37
C PHE A 104 2.29 13.55 -9.18
N TRP A 105 1.05 13.24 -8.87
CA TRP A 105 -0.14 13.87 -9.43
C TRP A 105 -0.92 14.54 -8.31
N SER A 106 -1.48 15.73 -8.55
CA SER A 106 -2.42 16.31 -7.59
C SER A 106 -3.62 15.37 -7.43
N LEU A 107 -4.03 15.09 -6.18
CA LEU A 107 -5.20 14.25 -5.96
C LEU A 107 -6.47 14.87 -6.58
N ASP A 108 -6.56 16.20 -6.57
CA ASP A 108 -7.69 16.93 -7.15
C ASP A 108 -7.83 16.72 -8.66
N ASP A 109 -6.73 16.45 -9.37
CA ASP A 109 -6.72 16.26 -10.83
C ASP A 109 -7.15 14.85 -11.25
N VAL A 110 -7.10 13.88 -10.33
CA VAL A 110 -7.30 12.45 -10.60
C VAL A 110 -8.55 11.88 -9.94
N LYS A 111 -8.99 12.43 -8.80
CA LYS A 111 -10.09 11.87 -8.00
C LYS A 111 -11.40 11.70 -8.78
N ASP A 112 -11.74 12.63 -9.67
CA ASP A 112 -13.02 12.59 -10.40
C ASP A 112 -13.06 11.51 -11.49
N ARG A 113 -11.89 10.97 -11.87
CA ARG A 113 -11.74 9.87 -12.84
C ARG A 113 -11.15 8.61 -12.21
N TRP A 114 -11.15 8.54 -10.88
CA TRP A 114 -10.52 7.48 -10.11
C TRP A 114 -10.89 6.09 -10.62
N ASP A 115 -12.19 5.84 -10.83
CA ASP A 115 -12.70 4.53 -11.22
C ASP A 115 -12.27 4.10 -12.64
N ASP A 116 -11.81 5.04 -13.47
CA ASP A 116 -11.38 4.77 -14.85
C ASP A 116 -9.87 4.59 -15.01
N ILE A 117 -9.08 4.95 -14.00
CA ILE A 117 -7.62 4.82 -14.03
C ILE A 117 -7.24 3.35 -13.90
N GLU A 118 -6.40 2.87 -14.81
CA GLU A 118 -5.85 1.51 -14.79
C GLU A 118 -4.42 1.51 -14.25
N MET A 119 -4.11 0.57 -13.37
CA MET A 119 -2.79 0.32 -12.84
C MET A 119 -2.31 -1.05 -13.31
N ARG A 120 -1.04 -1.12 -13.72
CA ARG A 120 -0.40 -2.36 -14.18
C ARG A 120 1.00 -2.48 -13.59
N SER A 121 1.40 -3.71 -13.33
CA SER A 121 2.75 -4.06 -12.90
C SER A 121 3.28 -5.23 -13.72
N TRP A 122 4.61 -5.37 -13.76
CA TRP A 122 5.28 -6.39 -14.53
C TRP A 122 6.42 -7.00 -13.72
N MET A 123 6.68 -8.28 -13.98
CA MET A 123 7.82 -9.00 -13.44
C MET A 123 8.67 -9.59 -14.57
N ILE A 124 9.96 -9.80 -14.32
CA ILE A 124 10.82 -10.56 -15.22
C ILE A 124 10.88 -12.00 -14.71
N VAL A 125 10.41 -12.95 -15.53
CA VAL A 125 10.45 -14.39 -15.25
C VAL A 125 11.18 -15.06 -16.40
N ASP A 126 12.26 -15.77 -16.12
CA ASP A 126 13.11 -16.42 -17.12
C ASP A 126 13.59 -15.44 -18.21
N GLY A 127 13.91 -14.20 -17.81
CA GLY A 127 14.33 -13.12 -18.72
C GLY A 127 13.20 -12.48 -19.53
N LEU A 128 11.95 -12.92 -19.37
CA LEU A 128 10.80 -12.39 -20.08
C LEU A 128 9.94 -11.48 -19.19
N LYS A 129 9.59 -10.30 -19.72
CA LYS A 129 8.65 -9.39 -19.06
C LYS A 129 7.23 -9.96 -19.17
N LYS A 130 6.64 -10.29 -18.03
CA LYS A 130 5.25 -10.76 -17.90
C LYS A 130 4.44 -9.75 -17.10
N GLU A 131 3.19 -9.53 -17.51
CA GLU A 131 2.24 -8.77 -16.70
C GLU A 131 2.00 -9.53 -15.40
N TYR A 132 2.14 -8.82 -14.28
CA TYR A 132 2.05 -9.40 -12.95
C TYR A 132 0.70 -9.05 -12.31
N GLU A 133 0.36 -7.76 -12.27
CA GLU A 133 -0.95 -7.29 -11.82
C GLU A 133 -1.54 -6.29 -12.82
N THR A 134 -2.86 -6.30 -12.92
CA THR A 134 -3.65 -5.30 -13.63
C THR A 134 -4.98 -5.10 -12.90
N GLY A 135 -5.43 -3.85 -12.82
CA GLY A 135 -6.68 -3.50 -12.17
C GLY A 135 -7.03 -2.03 -12.32
N LYS A 136 -8.31 -1.69 -12.10
CA LYS A 136 -8.77 -0.31 -12.07
C LYS A 136 -8.67 0.26 -10.66
N LEU A 137 -8.35 1.54 -10.51
CA LEU A 137 -8.31 2.17 -9.19
C LEU A 137 -9.69 2.20 -8.51
N GLY A 138 -10.79 2.10 -9.26
CA GLY A 138 -12.14 1.92 -8.71
C GLY A 138 -12.32 0.64 -7.87
N GLU A 139 -11.39 -0.31 -7.99
CA GLU A 139 -11.32 -1.48 -7.11
C GLU A 139 -10.72 -1.16 -5.73
N PHE A 140 -10.23 0.05 -5.49
CA PHE A 140 -9.70 0.58 -4.22
C PHE A 140 -10.69 1.52 -3.53
N LEU A 141 -10.52 1.71 -2.22
CA LEU A 141 -11.27 2.73 -1.50
C LEU A 141 -11.07 4.09 -2.17
N HIS A 142 -12.18 4.80 -2.41
CA HIS A 142 -12.11 6.08 -3.07
C HIS A 142 -11.30 7.05 -2.19
N PRO A 143 -10.41 7.89 -2.74
CA PRO A 143 -9.52 8.72 -1.93
C PRO A 143 -10.26 9.59 -0.91
N LYS A 144 -11.42 10.14 -1.28
CA LYS A 144 -12.29 10.90 -0.36
C LYS A 144 -12.66 10.12 0.91
N GLU A 145 -13.01 8.84 0.77
CA GLU A 145 -13.38 7.99 1.92
C GLU A 145 -12.13 7.60 2.72
N LEU A 146 -11.02 7.31 2.04
CA LEU A 146 -9.75 7.01 2.71
C LEU A 146 -9.28 8.18 3.58
N LEU A 147 -9.25 9.38 3.01
CA LEU A 147 -8.75 10.57 3.70
C LEU A 147 -9.59 10.88 4.94
N LYS A 148 -10.91 10.69 4.85
CA LYS A 148 -11.80 10.80 6.01
C LYS A 148 -11.41 9.82 7.13
N ILE A 149 -11.13 8.56 6.80
CA ILE A 149 -10.69 7.55 7.78
C ILE A 149 -9.35 7.93 8.40
N ILE A 150 -8.41 8.43 7.59
CA ILE A 150 -7.09 8.90 8.05
C ILE A 150 -7.21 10.10 9.00
N GLU A 151 -8.10 11.05 8.71
CA GLU A 151 -8.41 12.18 9.59
C GLU A 151 -9.06 11.72 10.90
N GLU A 152 -10.06 10.84 10.84
CA GLU A 152 -10.74 10.29 12.03
C GLU A 152 -9.78 9.51 12.95
N LEU A 153 -8.77 8.86 12.37
CA LEU A 153 -7.72 8.15 13.11
C LEU A 153 -6.58 9.08 13.59
N GLY A 154 -6.60 10.37 13.25
CA GLY A 154 -5.61 11.35 13.68
C GLY A 154 -4.25 11.25 12.96
N TYR A 155 -4.22 10.67 11.76
CA TYR A 155 -2.99 10.50 10.97
C TYR A 155 -2.63 11.72 10.11
N ASP A 156 -3.52 12.70 10.01
CA ASP A 156 -3.37 13.94 9.24
C ASP A 156 -2.45 14.97 9.93
N CYS A 157 -2.12 14.76 11.21
CA CYS A 157 -1.34 15.66 12.07
C CYS A 157 0.03 15.10 12.49
N VAL A 158 0.44 13.92 11.98
CA VAL A 158 1.65 13.22 12.44
C VAL A 158 2.89 13.64 11.64
N LEU A 159 3.30 14.90 11.81
CA LEU A 159 4.72 15.25 11.80
C LEU A 159 5.08 15.54 13.26
N ARG A 160 5.34 14.48 14.03
CA ARG A 160 6.00 14.66 15.33
C ARG A 160 7.42 15.06 15.02
N ASN A 161 7.68 16.37 15.06
CA ASN A 161 9.03 16.93 15.01
C ASN A 161 9.83 16.25 16.12
N ILE A 162 10.71 15.33 15.73
CA ILE A 162 11.84 14.96 16.58
C ILE A 162 12.79 16.14 16.42
N THR A 163 12.71 17.07 17.37
CA THR A 163 13.79 18.01 17.60
C THR A 163 14.90 17.28 18.36
N ASP A 164 16.12 17.70 18.08
CA ASP A 164 17.38 17.33 18.73
C ASP A 164 17.35 17.44 20.26
#